data_AF-A0A966AX56-F1
#
_entry.id   AF-A0A966AX56-F1
#
_cell.length_a   1.000
_cell.length_b   1.000
_cell.length_c   1.000
_cell.angle_alpha   90.00
_cell.angle_beta   90.00
_cell.angle_gamma   90.00
#
_symmetry.space_group_name_H-M   'P 1'
#
loop_
_entity.id
_entity.type
_entity.pdbx_description
1 polymer ?
#
loop_
_entity_poly.entity_id
_entity_poly.type
_entity_poly.pdbx_seq_one_letter_code
_entity_poly.pdbx_strand_id
1 'polypeptide(L)'
;MTAAADPFGQPDNLFNTLEHWTWVGCYGGYYLTSDAMQTAGFEHGFFTRLWQNRAPDALAAYLSAGVSVHRPQQVHGNRVLDAGEAIGSPWPDADGLVSDRGGQSLWVCGADCTPVLFADPTSGHVAACHAGWRGVASGILPAAIRRLATRGAKPDQLIVALGPAVSGVNYQVETDVAEQVGQALHSDRSLGLSE
;
A
#
# COMPACT_ATOMS: atom_id res chain seq x y z
N MET A 1 28.27 10.76 18.10
CA MET A 1 26.88 10.26 18.06
C MET A 1 26.94 8.79 17.73
N THR A 2 26.68 7.91 18.70
CA THR A 2 26.54 6.48 18.45
C THR A 2 25.35 6.29 17.52
N ALA A 3 25.57 5.68 16.36
CA ALA A 3 24.46 5.26 15.50
C ALA A 3 23.52 4.43 16.36
N ALA A 4 22.24 4.82 16.44
CA ALA A 4 21.23 4.00 17.08
C ALA A 4 21.31 2.61 16.43
N ALA A 5 21.36 1.56 17.25
CA ALA A 5 21.34 0.19 16.73
C ALA A 5 20.15 0.06 15.78
N ASP A 6 20.37 -0.53 14.60
CA ASP A 6 19.30 -0.78 13.66
C ASP A 6 18.23 -1.63 14.38
N PRO A 7 17.00 -1.10 14.61
CA PRO A 7 15.97 -1.85 15.32
C PRO A 7 15.53 -3.12 14.56
N PHE A 8 15.97 -3.28 13.30
CA PHE A 8 15.74 -4.46 12.47
C PHE A 8 17.02 -5.30 12.25
N GLY A 9 18.14 -4.95 12.88
CA GLY A 9 19.42 -5.63 12.71
C GLY A 9 19.52 -6.97 13.44
N GLN A 10 18.73 -7.16 14.50
CA GLN A 10 18.57 -8.44 15.20
C GLN A 10 17.13 -8.57 15.72
N PRO A 11 16.28 -9.44 15.13
CA PRO A 11 15.00 -9.77 15.74
C PRO A 11 15.27 -10.45 17.08
N ASP A 12 14.82 -9.84 18.18
CA ASP A 12 14.85 -10.44 19.50
C ASP A 12 13.48 -11.05 19.84
N ASN A 13 13.27 -11.42 21.10
CA ASN A 13 11.99 -11.93 21.56
C ASN A 13 10.84 -10.91 21.52
N LEU A 14 11.10 -9.64 21.19
CA LEU A 14 10.11 -8.58 21.02
C LEU A 14 9.67 -8.41 19.56
N PHE A 15 10.25 -9.18 18.64
CA PHE A 15 10.05 -9.06 17.19
C PHE A 15 8.59 -9.19 16.72
N ASN A 16 7.68 -9.76 17.52
CA ASN A 16 6.24 -9.82 17.21
C ASN A 16 5.39 -9.39 18.41
N THR A 17 5.55 -8.13 18.81
CA THR A 17 4.75 -7.49 19.86
C THR A 17 3.78 -6.43 19.32
N LEU A 18 3.76 -6.21 18.01
CA LEU A 18 2.85 -5.27 17.36
C LEU A 18 1.45 -5.88 17.29
N GLU A 19 0.47 -5.20 17.88
CA GLU A 19 -0.93 -5.64 17.81
C GLU A 19 -1.45 -5.53 16.37
N HIS A 20 -2.09 -6.58 15.87
CA HIS A 20 -2.65 -6.70 14.51
C HIS A 20 -1.63 -6.77 13.35
N TRP A 21 -0.34 -6.84 13.67
CA TRP A 21 0.73 -6.90 12.69
C TRP A 21 1.76 -7.97 13.04
N THR A 22 2.17 -8.72 12.04
CA THR A 22 3.16 -9.79 12.19
C THR A 22 4.36 -9.52 11.30
N TRP A 23 5.56 -9.50 11.88
CA TRP A 23 6.80 -9.54 11.15
C TRP A 23 7.11 -10.96 10.69
N VAL A 24 7.35 -11.12 9.39
CA VAL A 24 7.73 -12.38 8.76
C VAL A 24 9.20 -12.35 8.38
N GLY A 25 9.96 -13.30 8.95
CA GLY A 25 11.37 -13.50 8.64
C GLY A 25 11.58 -14.45 7.49
N CYS A 26 12.44 -14.07 6.55
CA CYS A 26 12.85 -14.91 5.44
C CYS A 26 14.33 -14.69 5.11
N TYR A 27 14.90 -15.54 4.27
CA TYR A 27 16.32 -15.43 3.93
C TYR A 27 16.60 -14.07 3.27
N GLY A 28 17.40 -13.25 3.95
CA GLY A 28 17.81 -11.93 3.48
C GLY A 28 17.03 -10.74 4.08
N GLY A 29 16.05 -10.94 4.96
CA GLY A 29 15.42 -9.83 5.68
C GLY A 29 14.04 -10.15 6.26
N TYR A 30 13.29 -9.07 6.54
CA TYR A 30 11.96 -9.13 7.15
C TYR A 30 10.98 -8.26 6.36
N TYR A 31 9.71 -8.67 6.34
CA TYR A 31 8.59 -7.86 5.88
C TYR A 31 7.46 -7.92 6.91
N LEU A 32 6.61 -6.89 6.92
CA LEU A 32 5.47 -6.80 7.83
C LEU A 32 4.20 -7.25 7.12
N THR A 33 3.32 -7.96 7.82
CA THR A 33 1.99 -8.35 7.35
C THR A 33 0.92 -7.86 8.31
N SER A 34 -0.25 -7.51 7.79
CA SER A 34 -1.46 -7.26 8.56
C SER A 34 -2.18 -8.57 8.86
N ASP A 35 -2.51 -8.79 10.13
CA ASP A 35 -3.22 -9.98 10.58
C ASP A 35 -4.63 -10.05 9.98
N ALA A 36 -5.28 -8.90 9.75
CA ALA A 36 -6.61 -8.82 9.15
C ALA A 36 -6.63 -9.32 7.70
N MET A 37 -5.67 -8.87 6.88
CA MET A 37 -5.54 -9.34 5.50
C MET A 37 -5.12 -10.80 5.43
N GLN A 38 -4.22 -11.23 6.32
CA GLN A 38 -3.81 -12.63 6.41
C GLN A 38 -4.97 -13.55 6.79
N THR A 39 -5.78 -13.15 7.78
CA THR A 39 -6.98 -13.89 8.20
C THR A 39 -8.01 -14.00 7.08
N ALA A 40 -8.12 -12.96 6.25
CA ALA A 40 -8.98 -12.96 5.07
C ALA A 40 -8.40 -13.72 3.86
N GLY A 41 -7.20 -14.30 3.99
CA GLY A 41 -6.59 -15.13 2.96
C GLY A 41 -5.85 -14.36 1.85
N PHE A 42 -5.51 -13.09 2.07
CA PHE A 42 -4.77 -12.27 1.11
C PHE A 42 -3.28 -12.28 1.40
N GLU A 43 -2.49 -12.82 0.46
CA GLU A 43 -1.03 -12.78 0.50
C GLU A 43 -0.52 -11.37 0.21
N HIS A 44 0.24 -10.79 1.14
CA HIS A 44 0.73 -9.42 1.05
C HIS A 44 1.95 -9.23 1.96
N GLY A 45 2.66 -8.11 1.80
CA GLY A 45 3.75 -7.75 2.70
C GLY A 45 4.30 -6.35 2.46
N PHE A 46 4.77 -5.72 3.53
CA PHE A 46 5.49 -4.45 3.50
C PHE A 46 6.97 -4.70 3.75
N PHE A 47 7.76 -4.69 2.68
CA PHE A 47 9.20 -4.99 2.74
C PHE A 47 9.99 -3.84 3.37
N THR A 48 11.00 -4.20 4.18
CA THR A 48 11.92 -3.24 4.80
C THR A 48 13.04 -2.80 3.84
N ARG A 49 13.83 -1.79 4.23
CA ARG A 49 15.03 -1.37 3.47
C ARG A 49 16.09 -2.46 3.29
N LEU A 50 16.04 -3.57 4.03
CA LEU A 50 16.93 -4.72 3.83
C LEU A 50 16.75 -5.35 2.43
N TRP A 51 15.61 -5.08 1.81
CA TRP A 51 15.23 -5.55 0.47
C TRP A 51 15.51 -4.55 -0.64
N GLN A 52 16.14 -3.42 -0.34
CA GLN A 52 16.49 -2.40 -1.33
C GLN A 52 17.32 -2.99 -2.49
N ASN A 53 17.23 -2.37 -3.67
CA ASN A 53 17.87 -2.82 -4.91
C ASN A 53 17.36 -4.17 -5.46
N ARG A 54 16.25 -4.70 -4.93
CA ARG A 54 15.55 -5.85 -5.51
C ARG A 54 14.27 -5.38 -6.21
N ALA A 55 14.07 -5.83 -7.44
CA ALA A 55 12.85 -5.52 -8.17
C ALA A 55 11.66 -6.31 -7.60
N PRO A 56 10.42 -5.81 -7.75
CA PRO A 56 9.19 -6.54 -7.43
C PRO A 56 9.15 -7.99 -7.91
N ASP A 57 9.68 -8.28 -9.10
CA ASP A 57 9.74 -9.64 -9.65
C ASP A 57 10.51 -10.62 -8.75
N ALA A 58 11.58 -10.16 -8.11
CA ALA A 58 12.36 -10.96 -7.18
C ALA A 58 11.70 -11.06 -5.80
N LEU A 59 10.96 -10.03 -5.38
CA LEU A 59 10.32 -9.95 -4.07
C LEU A 59 9.00 -10.73 -4.03
N ALA A 60 8.25 -10.78 -5.13
CA ALA A 60 6.96 -11.46 -5.21
C ALA A 60 7.05 -12.95 -4.84
N ALA A 61 8.15 -13.61 -5.19
CA ALA A 61 8.39 -15.01 -4.83
C ALA A 61 8.45 -15.29 -3.32
N TYR A 62 8.66 -14.27 -2.48
CA TYR A 62 8.62 -14.40 -1.01
C TYR A 62 7.21 -14.33 -0.43
N LEU A 63 6.23 -13.87 -1.24
CA LEU A 63 4.82 -13.77 -0.86
C LEU A 63 3.99 -14.87 -1.51
N SER A 64 4.14 -15.06 -2.83
CA SER A 64 3.31 -15.95 -3.61
C SER A 64 4.05 -16.49 -4.83
N ALA A 65 3.82 -17.76 -5.16
CA ALA A 65 4.41 -18.40 -6.34
C ALA A 65 3.44 -18.36 -7.52
N GLY A 66 3.96 -18.16 -8.74
CA GLY A 66 3.16 -18.23 -9.96
C GLY A 66 2.26 -17.02 -10.24
N VAL A 67 2.51 -15.88 -9.57
CA VAL A 67 1.81 -14.62 -9.80
C VAL A 67 2.49 -13.77 -10.87
N SER A 68 1.68 -13.02 -11.61
CA SER A 68 2.16 -11.92 -12.47
C SER A 68 2.42 -10.67 -11.63
N VAL A 69 3.48 -9.93 -11.96
CA VAL A 69 3.95 -8.79 -11.15
C VAL A 69 3.67 -7.49 -11.90
N HIS A 70 3.04 -6.55 -11.21
CA HIS A 70 2.56 -5.30 -11.79
C HIS A 70 3.00 -4.10 -10.94
N ARG A 71 3.52 -3.06 -11.58
CA ARG A 71 3.94 -1.81 -10.92
C ARG A 71 3.77 -0.60 -11.83
N PRO A 72 3.39 0.58 -11.31
CA PRO A 72 3.36 1.80 -12.10
C PRO A 72 4.70 2.54 -12.04
N GLN A 73 4.83 3.58 -12.87
CA GLN A 73 5.79 4.66 -12.64
C GLN A 73 5.15 5.69 -11.70
N GLN A 74 5.59 5.73 -10.44
CA GLN A 74 5.00 6.61 -9.42
C GLN A 74 5.37 8.08 -9.63
N VAL A 75 4.35 8.94 -9.66
CA VAL A 75 4.48 10.37 -9.97
C VAL A 75 3.81 11.27 -8.91
N HIS A 76 3.42 10.72 -7.77
CA HIS A 76 2.71 11.39 -6.67
C HIS A 76 1.35 12.00 -7.08
N GLY A 77 0.67 11.39 -8.05
CA GLY A 77 -0.68 11.74 -8.48
C GLY A 77 -1.77 10.85 -7.86
N ASN A 78 -2.96 10.87 -8.46
CA ASN A 78 -4.15 10.09 -8.03
C ASN A 78 -4.59 9.00 -9.03
N ARG A 79 -3.80 8.76 -10.08
CA ARG A 79 -4.18 7.81 -11.13
C ARG A 79 -4.03 6.37 -10.62
N VAL A 80 -5.11 5.60 -10.72
CA VAL A 80 -5.16 4.17 -10.40
C VAL A 80 -5.40 3.38 -11.68
N LEU A 81 -4.43 2.58 -12.09
CA LEU A 81 -4.52 1.75 -13.29
C LEU A 81 -5.07 0.36 -12.98
N ASP A 82 -5.61 -0.29 -14.01
CA ASP A 82 -5.79 -1.73 -13.95
C ASP A 82 -4.42 -2.40 -14.04
N ALA A 83 -4.21 -3.46 -13.27
CA ALA A 83 -2.93 -4.14 -13.21
C ALA A 83 -2.45 -4.60 -14.60
N GLY A 84 -3.37 -5.10 -15.43
CA GLY A 84 -3.11 -5.44 -16.83
C GLY A 84 -2.56 -4.32 -17.72
N GLU A 85 -2.67 -3.05 -17.33
CA GLU A 85 -2.07 -1.90 -18.03
C GLU A 85 -0.58 -1.71 -17.69
N ALA A 86 -0.14 -2.25 -16.56
CA ALA A 86 1.20 -2.06 -16.00
C ALA A 86 1.99 -3.38 -16.01
N ILE A 87 2.38 -3.84 -17.21
CA ILE A 87 2.98 -5.18 -17.45
C ILE A 87 4.47 -5.17 -17.83
N GLY A 88 5.05 -4.01 -18.15
CA GLY A 88 6.45 -3.93 -18.53
C GLY A 88 6.96 -2.49 -18.68
N SER A 89 8.28 -2.36 -18.79
CA SER A 89 8.94 -1.07 -19.06
C SER A 89 8.72 -0.63 -20.52
N PRO A 90 8.47 0.67 -20.79
CA PRO A 90 8.30 1.75 -19.82
C PRO A 90 6.96 1.60 -19.06
N TRP A 91 7.03 1.71 -17.73
CA TRP A 91 5.85 1.61 -16.89
C TRP A 91 4.99 2.87 -17.05
N PRO A 92 3.65 2.74 -17.09
CA PRO A 92 2.77 3.90 -17.19
C PRO A 92 2.75 4.72 -15.90
N ASP A 93 2.62 6.04 -16.03
CA ASP A 93 2.50 6.96 -14.90
C ASP A 93 1.21 6.69 -14.11
N ALA A 94 1.36 6.34 -12.84
CA ALA A 94 0.27 6.14 -11.89
C ALA A 94 0.81 6.00 -10.45
N ASP A 95 -0.07 6.13 -9.47
CA ASP A 95 0.29 5.95 -8.06
C ASP A 95 -0.57 4.87 -7.39
N GLY A 96 -1.46 4.22 -8.14
CA GLY A 96 -2.17 3.04 -7.67
C GLY A 96 -2.41 2.03 -8.77
N LEU A 97 -2.65 0.80 -8.34
CA LEU A 97 -3.10 -0.31 -9.18
C LEU A 97 -4.30 -0.98 -8.55
N VAL A 98 -5.21 -1.49 -9.38
CA VAL A 98 -6.31 -2.39 -8.99
C VAL A 98 -6.20 -3.69 -9.78
N SER A 99 -6.47 -4.84 -9.17
CA SER A 99 -6.49 -6.11 -9.90
C SER A 99 -7.65 -6.15 -10.89
N ASP A 100 -7.39 -6.70 -12.07
CA ASP A 100 -8.39 -6.98 -13.12
C ASP A 100 -8.60 -8.48 -13.33
N ARG A 101 -7.78 -9.33 -12.72
CA ARG A 101 -7.91 -10.80 -12.69
C ARG A 101 -7.18 -11.43 -11.50
N GLY A 102 -7.41 -12.71 -11.26
CA GLY A 102 -6.66 -13.48 -10.26
C GLY A 102 -5.19 -13.69 -10.63
N GLY A 103 -4.35 -13.99 -9.64
CA GLY A 103 -2.92 -14.26 -9.85
C GLY A 103 -2.08 -13.03 -10.17
N GLN A 104 -2.49 -11.85 -9.68
CA GLN A 104 -1.79 -10.58 -9.87
C GLN A 104 -1.23 -10.05 -8.55
N SER A 105 0.05 -9.71 -8.56
CA SER A 105 0.77 -9.08 -7.46
C SER A 105 0.96 -7.59 -7.79
N LEU A 106 0.39 -6.72 -6.96
CA LEU A 106 0.34 -5.26 -7.17
C LEU A 106 1.41 -4.58 -6.30
N TRP A 107 2.29 -3.80 -6.92
CA TRP A 107 3.43 -3.20 -6.23
C TRP A 107 3.41 -1.68 -6.30
N VAL A 108 3.63 -1.08 -5.14
CA VAL A 108 3.96 0.33 -4.97
C VAL A 108 5.17 0.43 -4.06
N CYS A 109 6.00 1.44 -4.26
CA CYS A 109 7.16 1.73 -3.44
C CYS A 109 6.88 2.96 -2.55
N GLY A 110 7.46 2.97 -1.36
CA GLY A 110 7.34 4.10 -0.44
C GLY A 110 8.61 4.26 0.38
N ALA A 111 8.99 5.53 0.56
CA ALA A 111 9.88 5.99 1.62
C ALA A 111 9.21 7.25 2.16
N ASP A 112 8.74 7.19 3.40
CA ASP A 112 7.87 8.19 4.07
C ASP A 112 6.41 8.21 3.62
N CYS A 113 6.10 8.19 2.33
CA CYS A 113 4.71 8.14 1.84
C CYS A 113 4.01 6.83 2.26
N THR A 114 2.71 6.88 2.57
CA THR A 114 1.97 5.71 3.07
C THR A 114 1.64 4.73 1.94
N PRO A 115 2.18 3.50 1.95
CA PRO A 115 1.65 2.44 1.10
C PRO A 115 0.32 1.94 1.67
N VAL A 116 -0.72 1.95 0.85
CA VAL A 116 -2.06 1.49 1.24
C VAL A 116 -2.44 0.28 0.41
N LEU A 117 -2.75 -0.82 1.09
CA LEU A 117 -3.29 -2.02 0.46
C LEU A 117 -4.79 -2.11 0.77
N PHE A 118 -5.56 -2.53 -0.23
CA PHE A 118 -6.98 -2.80 -0.11
C PHE A 118 -7.25 -4.23 -0.54
N ALA A 119 -8.14 -4.91 0.18
CA ALA A 119 -8.63 -6.23 -0.17
C ALA A 119 -10.13 -6.31 0.07
N ASP A 120 -10.87 -6.86 -0.89
CA ASP A 120 -12.28 -7.19 -0.72
C ASP A 120 -12.46 -8.71 -0.60
N PRO A 121 -12.81 -9.24 0.58
CA PRO A 121 -13.05 -10.67 0.77
C PRO A 121 -14.20 -11.23 -0.07
N THR A 122 -15.14 -10.38 -0.53
CA THR A 122 -16.31 -10.84 -1.29
C THR A 122 -15.97 -11.12 -2.76
N SER A 123 -15.33 -10.17 -3.44
CA SER A 123 -14.97 -10.27 -4.85
C SER A 123 -13.58 -10.86 -5.09
N GLY A 124 -12.70 -10.85 -4.08
CA GLY A 124 -11.29 -11.21 -4.21
C GLY A 124 -10.43 -10.15 -4.90
N HIS A 125 -11.00 -9.00 -5.28
CA HIS A 125 -10.23 -7.90 -5.86
C HIS A 125 -9.41 -7.18 -4.80
N VAL A 126 -8.24 -6.70 -5.23
CA VAL A 126 -7.26 -6.01 -4.40
C VAL A 126 -6.79 -4.73 -5.10
N ALA A 127 -6.31 -3.77 -4.31
CA ALA A 127 -5.63 -2.59 -4.84
C ALA A 127 -4.40 -2.25 -3.98
N ALA A 128 -3.41 -1.61 -4.61
CA ALA A 128 -2.23 -1.09 -3.94
C ALA A 128 -2.02 0.37 -4.37
N CYS A 129 -1.84 1.27 -3.40
CA CYS A 129 -1.69 2.71 -3.64
C CYS A 129 -0.49 3.28 -2.90
N HIS A 130 0.24 4.15 -3.57
CA HIS A 130 1.21 5.06 -3.01
C HIS A 130 0.52 6.36 -2.62
N ALA A 131 0.28 6.54 -1.32
CA ALA A 131 -0.45 7.68 -0.79
C ALA A 131 0.51 8.71 -0.18
N GLY A 132 1.24 9.42 -1.05
CA GLY A 132 1.90 10.67 -0.67
C GLY A 132 0.89 11.81 -0.52
N TRP A 133 1.26 12.90 0.16
CA TRP A 133 0.32 13.99 0.47
C TRP A 133 -0.38 14.57 -0.77
N ARG A 134 0.32 14.68 -1.92
CA ARG A 134 -0.25 15.14 -3.19
C ARG A 134 -1.29 14.16 -3.74
N GLY A 135 -1.00 12.86 -3.70
CA GLY A 135 -1.93 11.80 -4.09
C GLY A 135 -3.16 11.79 -3.18
N VAL A 136 -2.97 11.96 -1.87
CA VAL A 136 -4.07 12.08 -0.90
C VAL A 136 -4.93 13.31 -1.17
N ALA A 137 -4.32 14.48 -1.32
CA ALA A 137 -5.03 15.73 -1.62
C ALA A 137 -5.78 15.68 -2.97
N SER A 138 -5.29 14.89 -3.93
CA SER A 138 -5.95 14.66 -5.22
C SER A 138 -6.89 13.44 -5.23
N GLY A 139 -7.07 12.72 -4.12
CA GLY A 139 -8.07 11.67 -3.97
C GLY A 139 -7.67 10.29 -4.50
N ILE A 140 -6.41 9.87 -4.33
CA ILE A 140 -5.92 8.52 -4.71
C ILE A 140 -6.72 7.39 -4.05
N LEU A 141 -7.03 7.48 -2.75
CA LEU A 141 -7.73 6.41 -2.03
C LEU A 141 -9.20 6.30 -2.47
N PRO A 142 -9.98 7.40 -2.55
CA PRO A 142 -11.31 7.34 -3.17
C PRO A 142 -11.29 6.83 -4.60
N ALA A 143 -10.26 7.16 -5.40
CA ALA A 143 -10.12 6.63 -6.76
C ALA A 143 -9.94 5.11 -6.76
N ALA A 144 -9.12 4.56 -5.87
CA ALA A 144 -8.94 3.12 -5.73
C ALA A 144 -10.24 2.42 -5.26
N ILE A 145 -10.91 2.97 -4.25
CA ILE A 145 -12.18 2.43 -3.74
C ILE A 145 -13.24 2.42 -4.84
N ARG A 146 -13.37 3.50 -5.63
CA ARG A 146 -14.30 3.54 -6.77
C ARG A 146 -13.97 2.46 -7.81
N ARG A 147 -12.69 2.26 -8.14
CA ARG A 147 -12.25 1.25 -9.12
C ARG A 147 -12.47 -0.18 -8.62
N LEU A 148 -12.36 -0.42 -7.31
CA LEU A 148 -12.74 -1.67 -6.67
C LEU A 148 -14.27 -1.86 -6.70
N ALA A 149 -15.04 -0.82 -6.38
CA ALA A 149 -16.50 -0.88 -6.38
C ALA A 149 -17.07 -1.18 -7.76
N THR A 150 -16.50 -0.63 -8.83
CA THR A 150 -16.89 -0.98 -10.21
C THR A 150 -16.60 -2.44 -10.57
N ARG A 151 -15.80 -3.15 -9.77
CA ARG A 151 -15.48 -4.58 -9.90
C ARG A 151 -16.29 -5.46 -8.94
N GLY A 152 -17.31 -4.89 -8.31
CA GLY A 152 -18.18 -5.62 -7.38
C GLY A 152 -17.67 -5.67 -5.95
N ALA A 153 -16.57 -4.98 -5.63
CA ALA A 153 -16.15 -4.84 -4.25
C ALA A 153 -17.14 -3.99 -3.46
N LYS A 154 -17.30 -4.32 -2.18
CA LYS A 154 -18.19 -3.61 -1.27
C LYS A 154 -17.38 -2.65 -0.39
N PRO A 155 -17.50 -1.32 -0.55
CA PRO A 155 -16.67 -0.35 0.17
C PRO A 155 -16.69 -0.50 1.69
N ASP A 156 -17.84 -0.88 2.26
CA ASP A 156 -18.06 -1.13 3.68
C ASP A 156 -17.44 -2.44 4.20
N GLN A 157 -16.98 -3.31 3.31
CA GLN A 157 -16.36 -4.59 3.63
C GLN A 157 -14.86 -4.64 3.28
N LEU A 158 -14.31 -3.54 2.74
CA LEU A 158 -12.90 -3.48 2.40
C LEU A 158 -12.04 -3.62 3.64
N ILE A 159 -11.07 -4.54 3.57
CA ILE A 159 -9.95 -4.59 4.50
C ILE A 159 -8.89 -3.66 3.96
N VAL A 160 -8.46 -2.70 4.77
CA VAL A 160 -7.46 -1.70 4.42
C VAL A 160 -6.28 -1.81 5.36
N ALA A 161 -5.09 -2.00 4.81
CA ALA A 161 -3.84 -2.01 5.57
C ALA A 161 -3.01 -0.77 5.19
N LEU A 162 -2.78 0.09 6.18
CA LEU A 162 -1.88 1.24 6.08
C LEU A 162 -0.48 0.80 6.50
N GLY A 163 0.43 0.65 5.54
CA GLY A 163 1.78 0.18 5.84
C GLY A 163 2.67 1.23 6.49
N PRO A 164 3.92 0.85 6.82
CA PRO A 164 4.90 1.74 7.43
C PRO A 164 5.11 3.03 6.63
N ALA A 165 5.09 4.17 7.32
CA ALA A 165 5.18 5.51 6.73
C ALA A 165 5.78 6.49 7.75
N VAL A 166 6.06 7.72 7.34
CA VAL A 166 6.44 8.78 8.29
C VAL A 166 5.27 9.05 9.25
N SER A 167 5.55 9.08 10.55
CA SER A 167 4.54 9.38 11.57
C SER A 167 4.23 10.89 11.63
N GLY A 168 3.02 11.28 12.03
CA GLY A 168 2.64 12.70 12.14
C GLY A 168 3.60 13.56 12.97
N VAL A 169 4.12 13.05 14.10
CA VAL A 169 5.09 13.78 14.96
C VAL A 169 6.44 14.05 14.28
N ASN A 170 6.76 13.31 13.22
CA ASN A 170 7.99 13.43 12.44
C ASN A 170 7.74 13.99 11.03
N TYR A 171 6.50 14.32 10.67
CA TYR A 171 6.14 14.79 9.33
C TYR A 171 5.81 16.28 9.34
N GLN A 172 6.85 17.11 9.43
CA GLN A 172 6.69 18.56 9.34
C GLN A 172 6.34 18.97 7.91
N VAL A 173 5.27 19.74 7.78
CA VAL A 173 4.81 20.30 6.51
C VAL A 173 4.47 21.78 6.68
N GLU A 174 4.48 22.51 5.57
CA GLU A 174 4.01 23.88 5.51
C GLU A 174 2.48 23.94 5.64
N THR A 175 1.94 25.11 6.00
CA THR A 175 0.49 25.29 6.23
C THR A 175 -0.34 25.03 4.98
N ASP A 176 0.18 25.37 3.80
CA ASP A 176 -0.49 25.15 2.51
C ASP A 176 -0.72 23.66 2.20
N VAL A 177 0.21 22.79 2.60
CA VAL A 177 0.07 21.32 2.47
C VAL A 177 -1.05 20.82 3.37
N ALA A 178 -1.08 21.28 4.63
CA ALA A 178 -2.13 20.91 5.57
C ALA A 178 -3.53 21.36 5.10
N GLU A 179 -3.63 22.59 4.57
CA GLU A 179 -4.87 23.12 4.00
C GLU A 179 -5.35 22.32 2.78
N GLN A 180 -4.46 21.99 1.84
CA GLN A 180 -4.81 21.21 0.64
C GLN A 180 -5.32 19.81 1.00
N VAL A 181 -4.66 19.13 1.93
CA VAL A 181 -5.12 17.82 2.43
C VAL A 181 -6.45 17.97 3.16
N GLY A 182 -6.62 19.00 3.99
CA GLY A 182 -7.86 19.28 4.71
C GLY A 182 -9.05 19.54 3.77
N GLN A 183 -8.86 20.32 2.70
CA GLN A 183 -9.88 20.58 1.69
C GLN A 183 -10.38 19.29 1.01
N ALA A 184 -9.46 18.39 0.69
CA ALA A 184 -9.79 17.10 0.07
C ALA A 184 -10.74 16.27 0.96
N LEU A 185 -10.49 16.23 2.27
CA LEU A 185 -11.32 15.52 3.25
C LEU A 185 -12.75 16.08 3.34
N HIS A 186 -12.92 17.40 3.12
CA HIS A 186 -14.22 18.05 3.19
C HIS A 186 -15.01 17.95 1.88
N SER A 187 -14.33 17.91 0.73
CA SER A 187 -15.01 17.75 -0.56
C SER A 187 -15.81 16.44 -0.67
N ASP A 188 -15.33 15.35 -0.04
CA ASP A 188 -15.98 14.03 -0.08
C ASP A 188 -17.25 13.92 0.76
N ARG A 189 -17.47 14.83 1.75
CA ARG A 189 -18.72 14.85 2.54
C ARG A 189 -19.95 15.30 1.74
N SER A 190 -19.74 15.90 0.57
CA SER A 190 -20.83 16.29 -0.34
C SER A 190 -21.38 15.13 -1.19
N LEU A 191 -20.76 13.94 -1.11
CA LEU A 191 -21.14 12.75 -1.90
C LEU A 191 -22.07 11.75 -1.17
N GLY A 192 -22.73 12.17 -0.09
CA GLY A 192 -23.95 11.50 0.37
C GLY A 192 -23.76 10.17 1.10
N LEU A 193 -22.72 10.02 1.92
CA LEU A 193 -22.75 9.05 3.01
C LEU A 193 -23.49 9.69 4.18
N SER A 194 -24.82 9.54 4.17
CA SER A 194 -25.67 9.84 5.32
C SER A 194 -25.31 8.91 6.49
N GLU A 195 -25.39 9.46 7.70
CA GLU A 195 -25.27 8.75 8.99
C GLU A 195 -26.06 7.44 9.06
#